data_AF-A0A7V7ZFX5-F1
#
_entry.id   AF-A0A7V7ZFX5-F1
#
_cell.length_a   1.000
_cell.length_b   1.000
_cell.length_c   1.000
_cell.angle_alpha   90.00
_cell.angle_beta   90.00
_cell.angle_gamma   90.00
#
_symmetry.space_group_name_H-M   'P 1'
#
loop_
_entity.id
_entity.type
_entity.pdbx_description
1 polymer ?
#
loop_
_entity_poly.entity_id
_entity_poly.type
_entity_poly.pdbx_seq_one_letter_code
_entity_poly.pdbx_strand_id
1 'polypeptide(L)' 'MPDFATVIMQVLASIGWGVVGVLIFYLGVQLYDRLDPIDYKVEIERGNVAAAIKLAAVILGLAAITVAVIVG' A
#
# COMPACT_ATOMS: atom_id res chain seq x y z
N MET A 1 30.94 -11.35 -12.49
CA MET A 1 29.86 -10.66 -13.21
C MET A 1 28.66 -11.58 -13.17
N PRO A 2 27.46 -11.13 -12.70
CA PRO A 2 26.28 -11.99 -12.75
C PRO A 2 26.00 -12.36 -14.21
N ASP A 3 25.67 -13.62 -14.45
CA ASP A 3 25.25 -14.05 -15.78
C ASP A 3 23.85 -13.51 -16.13
N PHE A 4 23.51 -13.56 -17.41
CA PHE A 4 22.24 -13.05 -17.92
C PHE A 4 21.03 -13.73 -17.27
N ALA A 5 21.12 -15.03 -16.95
CA ALA A 5 20.06 -15.77 -16.30
C ALA A 5 19.79 -15.24 -14.88
N THR A 6 20.85 -14.94 -14.13
CA THR A 6 20.77 -14.38 -12.77
C THR A 6 20.06 -13.02 -12.78
N VAL A 7 20.36 -12.16 -13.76
CA VAL A 7 19.69 -10.86 -13.90
C VAL A 7 18.19 -11.03 -14.20
N ILE A 8 17.81 -11.94 -15.10
CA ILE A 8 16.40 -12.23 -15.38
C ILE A 8 15.68 -12.69 -14.11
N MET A 9 16.28 -13.61 -13.36
CA MET A 9 15.67 -14.11 -12.13
C MET A 9 15.48 -13.01 -11.08
N GLN A 10 16.41 -12.06 -10.96
CA GLN A 10 16.29 -10.91 -10.05
C GLN A 10 15.15 -9.96 -10.48
N VAL A 11 15.00 -9.72 -11.78
CA VAL A 11 13.90 -8.89 -12.32
C VAL A 11 12.56 -9.56 -12.03
N LEU A 12 12.43 -10.87 -12.30
CA LEU A 12 11.22 -11.62 -12.02
C LEU A 12 10.89 -11.63 -10.53
N ALA A 13 11.89 -11.81 -9.66
CA ALA A 13 11.71 -11.74 -8.22
C ALA A 13 11.24 -10.35 -7.77
N SER A 14 11.82 -9.28 -8.32
CA SER A 14 11.42 -7.90 -8.02
C SER A 14 9.98 -7.61 -8.39
N ILE A 15 9.55 -8.09 -9.57
CA ILE A 15 8.14 -7.99 -10.01
C ILE A 15 7.24 -8.80 -9.07
N GLY A 16 7.63 -10.03 -8.73
CA GLY A 16 6.88 -10.88 -7.81
C GLY A 16 6.64 -10.21 -6.45
N TRP A 17 7.69 -9.66 -5.84
CA TRP A 17 7.59 -8.91 -4.58
C TRP A 17 6.78 -7.62 -4.71
N GLY A 18 6.87 -6.93 -5.86
CA GLY A 18 6.02 -5.78 -6.16
C GLY A 18 4.53 -6.14 -6.14
N VAL A 19 4.15 -7.26 -6.76
CA VAL A 19 2.77 -7.76 -6.74
C VAL A 19 2.32 -8.10 -5.32
N VAL A 20 3.17 -8.80 -4.55
CA VAL A 20 2.87 -9.13 -3.15
C VAL A 20 2.62 -7.85 -2.33
N GLY A 21 3.44 -6.82 -2.53
CA GLY A 21 3.25 -5.54 -1.84
C GLY A 21 1.95 -4.84 -2.17
N VAL A 22 1.57 -4.82 -3.46
CA VAL A 22 0.29 -4.26 -3.90
C VAL A 22 -0.88 -5.01 -3.25
N LEU A 23 -0.81 -6.34 -3.17
CA LEU A 23 -1.85 -7.17 -2.56
C LEU A 23 -1.99 -6.89 -1.06
N ILE A 24 -0.88 -6.81 -0.32
CA ILE A 24 -0.88 -6.50 1.13
C ILE A 24 -1.49 -5.11 1.36
N PHE A 25 -1.06 -4.11 0.60
CA PHE A 25 -1.56 -2.75 0.73
C PHE A 25 -3.06 -2.68 0.45
N TYR A 26 -3.52 -3.32 -0.64
CA TYR A 26 -4.93 -3.39 -1.01
C TYR A 26 -5.80 -4.04 0.07
N LEU A 27 -5.33 -5.16 0.64
CA LEU A 27 -6.02 -5.81 1.75
C LEU A 27 -6.08 -4.93 3.00
N GLY A 28 -5.02 -4.17 3.27
CA GLY A 28 -4.99 -3.18 4.34
C GLY A 28 -6.03 -2.07 4.17
N VAL A 29 -6.19 -1.55 2.95
CA VAL A 29 -7.23 -0.56 2.63
C VAL A 29 -8.61 -1.17 2.80
N GLN A 30 -8.88 -2.36 2.25
CA GLN A 30 -10.18 -3.02 2.44
C GLN A 30 -10.51 -3.29 3.92
N LEU A 31 -9.50 -3.67 4.71
CA LEU A 31 -9.68 -3.87 6.13
C LEU A 31 -10.03 -2.55 6.83
N TYR A 32 -9.35 -1.46 6.47
CA TYR A 32 -9.65 -0.13 7.01
C TYR A 32 -11.08 0.31 6.67
N ASP A 33 -11.50 0.19 5.40
CA ASP A 33 -12.85 0.55 4.95
C ASP A 33 -13.93 -0.29 5.66
N ARG A 34 -13.61 -1.53 6.04
CA ARG A 34 -14.52 -2.38 6.82
C ARG A 34 -14.62 -1.96 8.28
N LEU A 35 -13.55 -1.40 8.84
CA LEU A 35 -13.50 -0.94 10.23
C LEU A 35 -14.12 0.46 10.40
N ASP A 36 -14.03 1.29 9.37
CA ASP A 36 -14.42 2.69 9.42
C ASP A 36 -15.51 2.99 8.37
N PRO A 37 -16.79 3.11 8.78
CA PRO A 37 -17.90 3.25 7.86
C PRO A 37 -18.03 4.67 7.25
N ILE A 38 -17.07 5.57 7.50
CA ILE A 38 -17.09 6.95 6.99
C ILE A 38 -16.68 6.97 5.51
N ASP A 39 -17.48 7.64 4.67
CA ASP A 39 -17.10 7.94 3.29
C ASP A 39 -16.15 9.14 3.25
N TYR A 40 -14.85 8.84 3.35
CA TYR A 40 -13.80 9.86 3.31
C TYR A 40 -13.79 10.66 2.01
N LYS A 41 -14.17 10.04 0.88
CA LYS A 41 -14.15 10.72 -0.41
C LYS A 41 -15.18 11.86 -0.40
N VAL A 42 -16.39 11.59 0.04
CA VAL A 42 -17.46 12.60 0.14
C VAL A 42 -17.10 13.71 1.13
N GLU A 43 -16.51 13.35 2.28
CA GLU A 43 -16.09 14.34 3.27
C GLU A 43 -14.98 15.26 2.74
N ILE A 44 -14.01 14.71 2.01
CA ILE A 44 -12.94 15.50 1.37
C ILE A 44 -13.51 16.42 0.28
N GLU A 45 -14.43 15.93 -0.55
CA GLU A 45 -15.12 16.74 -1.57
C GLU A 45 -15.93 17.89 -0.97
N ARG A 46 -16.45 17.72 0.25
CA ARG A 46 -17.14 18.79 1.01
C ARG A 46 -16.19 19.79 1.67
N GLY A 47 -14.87 19.63 1.50
CA GLY A 47 -13.86 20.51 2.09
C GLY A 47 -13.45 20.15 3.52
N ASN A 48 -13.78 18.94 4.00
CA ASN A 48 -13.37 18.49 5.32
C ASN A 48 -11.88 18.12 5.34
N VAL A 49 -11.04 19.10 5.68
CA VAL A 49 -9.57 18.94 5.76
C VAL A 49 -9.18 17.90 6.81
N ALA A 50 -9.93 17.75 7.90
CA ALA A 50 -9.64 16.76 8.94
C ALA A 50 -9.79 15.33 8.39
N ALA A 51 -10.82 15.08 7.58
CA ALA A 51 -11.01 13.80 6.89
C ALA A 51 -9.84 13.50 5.92
N ALA A 52 -9.36 14.52 5.19
CA ALA A 52 -8.21 14.38 4.29
C ALA A 52 -6.93 14.00 5.03
N ILE A 53 -6.63 14.70 6.14
CA ILE A 53 -5.43 14.43 6.95
C ILE A 53 -5.50 13.03 7.58
N LYS A 54 -6.68 12.63 8.09
CA LYS A 54 -6.86 11.29 8.65
C LYS A 54 -6.61 10.21 7.59
N LEU A 55 -7.23 10.33 6.40
CA LEU A 55 -7.05 9.37 5.31
C LEU A 55 -5.58 9.31 4.87
N ALA A 56 -4.90 10.45 4.76
CA ALA A 56 -3.48 10.50 4.43
C ALA A 56 -2.62 9.76 5.48
N ALA A 57 -2.88 9.95 6.77
CA ALA A 57 -2.18 9.25 7.84
C ALA A 57 -2.39 7.73 7.77
N VAL A 58 -3.60 7.27 7.46
CA VAL A 58 -3.92 5.85 7.28
C VAL A 58 -3.15 5.27 6.09
N ILE A 59 -3.17 5.94 4.94
CA ILE A 59 -2.45 5.51 3.73
C ILE A 59 -0.94 5.42 4.01
N LEU A 60 -0.36 6.41 4.68
CA LEU A 60 1.05 6.40 5.06
C LEU A 60 1.38 5.27 6.05
N GLY A 61 0.50 5.02 7.02
CA GLY A 61 0.63 3.91 7.96
C GLY A 61 0.60 2.55 7.26
N LEU A 62 -0.36 2.33 6.35
CA LEU A 62 -0.45 1.13 5.54
C LEU A 62 0.79 0.95 4.65
N ALA A 63 1.33 2.03 4.08
CA ALA A 63 2.54 1.97 3.28
C ALA A 63 3.74 1.54 4.14
N ALA A 64 3.89 2.11 5.33
CA ALA A 64 4.96 1.74 6.26
C ALA A 64 4.87 0.27 6.69
N ILE A 65 3.68 -0.22 7.03
CA ILE A 65 3.45 -1.63 7.37
C ILE A 65 3.78 -2.54 6.18
N THR A 66 3.34 -2.16 4.98
CA THR A 66 3.58 -2.95 3.76
C THR A 66 5.08 -3.07 3.48
N VAL A 67 5.82 -1.96 3.56
CA VAL A 67 7.28 -1.96 3.40
C VAL A 67 7.95 -2.80 4.48
N ALA A 68 7.52 -2.68 5.74
CA ALA A 68 8.06 -3.47 6.84
C ALA A 68 7.87 -4.97 6.65
N VAL A 69 6.77 -5.41 6.04
CA VAL A 69 6.50 -6.83 5.77
C VAL A 69 7.30 -7.36 4.57
N ILE A 70 7.59 -6.53 3.58
CA ILE A 70 8.32 -6.95 2.37
C ILE A 70 9.84 -6.92 2.57
N VAL A 71 10.34 -5.91 3.29
CA VAL A 71 11.77 -5.64 3.44
C VAL A 71 12.33 -6.14 4.78
N GLY A 72 11.46 -6.25 5.79
CA GLY A 72 11.83 -6.64 7.16
C GLY A 72 12.13 -8.11 7.33
#